data_AF-A0AA90U265-F1
#
_entry.id   AF-A0AA90U265-F1
#
_cell.length_a   1.000
_cell.length_b   1.000
_cell.length_c   1.000
_cell.angle_alpha   90.00
_cell.angle_beta   90.00
_cell.angle_gamma   90.00
#
_symmetry.space_group_name_H-M   'P 1'
#
loop_
_entity.id
_entity.type
_entity.pdbx_description
1 polymer ?
#
loop_
_entity_poly.entity_id
_entity_poly.type
_entity_poly.pdbx_seq_one_letter_code
_entity_poly.pdbx_strand_id
1 'polypeptide(L)'
;MTFSVVAFDRDRKEWGVAVASRYLSVGSVVPWAEYGTGCVATQAHVNYSFGPSGLRLLKDHSAADALKILISGDSGRERRQLALVDSRGNAAAHTGKECIYYAGHIVGDGFSVQGNILGGEQVIQSMAKVMENNSEPLEFRLVYALKAAEGSGGDRRGRQSAAILVVSQDREFEVGSKKFIDIHVEDHVNPLDELIRIRNLWLTTFFDREFVPLPSDWAQIEQKVRRLGYPSVEMWAEHNNFDQNIDHGKIGKLTLELLRQI
;
A
#
# COMPACT_ATOMS: atom_id res chain seq x y z
N MET A 1 -7.07 -15.69 -4.25
CA MET A 1 -5.69 -15.40 -4.68
C MET A 1 -5.52 -13.96 -4.41
N THR A 2 -4.66 -13.68 -3.47
CA THR A 2 -4.50 -12.37 -2.89
C THR A 2 -3.14 -12.38 -2.25
N PHE A 3 -2.37 -11.32 -2.43
CA PHE A 3 -1.18 -11.06 -1.63
C PHE A 3 -1.27 -9.67 -1.03
N SER A 4 -0.83 -9.56 0.21
CA SER A 4 -0.90 -8.32 0.98
C SER A 4 0.25 -8.21 1.95
N VAL A 5 0.42 -6.99 2.45
CA VAL A 5 1.43 -6.62 3.44
C VAL A 5 0.76 -5.76 4.50
N VAL A 6 1.07 -6.02 5.77
CA VAL A 6 0.77 -5.14 6.90
C VAL A 6 2.10 -4.68 7.48
N ALA A 7 2.23 -3.40 7.84
CA ALA A 7 3.48 -2.88 8.37
C ALA A 7 3.30 -1.66 9.28
N PHE A 8 4.29 -1.48 10.15
CA PHE A 8 4.48 -0.33 11.01
C PHE A 8 5.84 0.31 10.73
N ASP A 9 5.84 1.62 10.53
CA ASP A 9 7.04 2.44 10.46
C ASP A 9 7.30 3.09 11.81
N ARG A 10 8.37 2.66 12.50
CA ARG A 10 8.69 3.10 13.87
C ARG A 10 9.09 4.57 13.92
N ASP A 11 9.79 5.05 12.90
CA ASP A 11 10.34 6.41 12.87
C ASP A 11 9.24 7.43 12.59
N ARG A 12 8.36 7.10 11.64
CA ARG A 12 7.23 7.97 11.25
C ARG A 12 5.96 7.73 12.06
N LYS A 13 5.92 6.65 12.85
CA LYS A 13 4.74 6.19 13.61
C LYS A 13 3.51 6.01 12.72
N GLU A 14 3.69 5.24 11.64
CA GLU A 14 2.65 5.00 10.64
C GLU A 14 2.32 3.54 10.53
N TRP A 15 1.04 3.23 10.36
CA TRP A 15 0.59 1.88 10.07
C TRP A 15 0.01 1.85 8.66
N GLY A 16 0.25 0.76 7.96
CA GLY A 16 -0.35 0.61 6.65
C GLY A 16 -0.57 -0.82 6.23
N VAL A 17 -1.46 -0.95 5.27
CA VAL A 17 -1.83 -2.20 4.62
C VAL A 17 -1.88 -1.94 3.12
N ALA A 18 -1.33 -2.86 2.33
CA ALA A 18 -1.55 -2.86 0.90
C ALA A 18 -1.87 -4.27 0.41
N VAL A 19 -2.69 -4.37 -0.63
CA VAL A 19 -3.20 -5.64 -1.16
C VAL A 19 -3.36 -5.59 -2.68
N ALA A 20 -3.16 -6.72 -3.35
CA ALA A 20 -3.54 -6.94 -4.75
C ALA A 20 -4.15 -8.33 -4.96
N SER A 21 -5.07 -8.44 -5.93
CA SER A 21 -5.87 -9.65 -6.16
C SER A 21 -6.54 -9.68 -7.53
N ARG A 22 -6.76 -10.88 -8.09
CA ARG A 22 -7.80 -11.19 -9.10
C ARG A 22 -9.16 -11.33 -8.39
N TYR A 23 -9.63 -10.23 -7.84
CA TYR A 23 -10.93 -10.07 -7.18
C TYR A 23 -11.39 -8.64 -7.44
N LEU A 24 -12.67 -8.42 -7.69
CA LEU A 24 -13.20 -7.07 -7.88
C LEU A 24 -13.15 -6.35 -6.53
N SER A 25 -12.55 -5.16 -6.49
CA SER A 25 -12.58 -4.30 -5.31
C SER A 25 -12.01 -4.88 -4.01
N VAL A 26 -10.79 -5.44 -4.06
CA VAL A 26 -10.16 -6.05 -2.89
C VAL A 26 -9.91 -5.08 -1.72
N GLY A 27 -9.77 -3.78 -2.02
CA GLY A 27 -9.56 -2.72 -1.04
C GLY A 27 -10.72 -2.52 -0.06
N SER A 28 -11.95 -2.85 -0.47
CA SER A 28 -13.12 -2.75 0.43
C SER A 28 -13.18 -3.85 1.50
N VAL A 29 -12.31 -4.85 1.40
CA VAL A 29 -12.40 -6.10 2.17
C VAL A 29 -11.17 -6.31 3.07
N VAL A 30 -9.98 -6.23 2.48
CA VAL A 30 -8.75 -6.72 3.11
C VAL A 30 -8.10 -5.71 4.07
N PRO A 31 -7.85 -4.44 3.69
CA PRO A 31 -7.06 -3.53 4.49
C PRO A 31 -7.85 -2.84 5.61
N TRP A 32 -7.29 -2.84 6.81
CA TRP A 32 -7.82 -2.12 7.98
C TRP A 32 -6.66 -1.50 8.75
N ALA A 33 -6.78 -0.24 9.15
CA ALA A 33 -5.78 0.44 9.97
C ALA A 33 -6.42 1.53 10.84
N GLU A 34 -5.90 1.71 12.04
CA GLU A 34 -6.29 2.79 12.95
C GLU A 34 -5.02 3.35 13.60
N TYR A 35 -4.80 4.67 13.45
CA TYR A 35 -3.62 5.34 13.99
C TYR A 35 -3.51 5.12 15.51
N GLY A 36 -2.30 4.81 15.99
CA GLY A 36 -2.02 4.55 17.40
C GLY A 36 -2.51 3.18 17.90
N THR A 37 -3.28 2.45 17.09
CA THR A 37 -3.82 1.13 17.44
C THR A 37 -3.10 0.01 16.69
N GLY A 38 -3.05 0.08 15.35
CA GLY A 38 -2.45 -0.98 14.54
C GLY A 38 -3.07 -1.13 13.15
N CYS A 39 -2.70 -2.21 12.46
CA CYS A 39 -3.29 -2.57 11.17
C CYS A 39 -3.53 -4.08 11.03
N VAL A 40 -4.48 -4.43 10.15
CA VAL A 40 -4.98 -5.79 9.95
C VAL A 40 -5.22 -6.04 8.46
N ALA A 41 -4.83 -7.22 7.99
CA ALA A 41 -5.19 -7.76 6.68
C ALA A 41 -5.91 -9.11 6.85
N THR A 42 -7.17 -9.21 6.44
CA THR A 42 -7.96 -10.45 6.45
C THR A 42 -8.28 -10.89 5.02
N GLN A 43 -7.89 -12.11 4.63
CA GLN A 43 -7.97 -12.59 3.25
C GLN A 43 -8.20 -14.12 3.15
N ALA A 44 -8.05 -14.65 1.94
CA ALA A 44 -8.45 -16.00 1.54
C ALA A 44 -9.97 -16.17 1.63
N HIS A 45 -10.48 -17.14 2.39
CA HIS A 45 -11.90 -17.20 2.68
C HIS A 45 -12.21 -16.18 3.78
N VAL A 46 -12.42 -14.92 3.40
CA VAL A 46 -12.46 -13.78 4.34
C VAL A 46 -13.49 -14.00 5.45
N ASN A 47 -13.11 -13.62 6.67
CA ASN A 47 -14.05 -13.28 7.73
C ASN A 47 -13.97 -11.76 7.93
N TYR A 48 -14.96 -11.03 7.41
CA TYR A 48 -14.94 -9.56 7.38
C TYR A 48 -14.84 -8.97 8.79
N SER A 49 -15.44 -9.64 9.79
CA SER A 49 -15.42 -9.19 11.18
C SER A 49 -14.01 -9.12 11.79
N PHE A 50 -13.03 -9.83 11.22
CA PHE A 50 -11.65 -9.82 11.71
C PHE A 50 -10.97 -8.45 11.56
N GLY A 51 -11.35 -7.64 10.58
CA GLY A 51 -10.84 -6.28 10.42
C GLY A 51 -11.15 -5.40 11.64
N PRO A 52 -12.43 -5.03 11.86
CA PRO A 52 -12.80 -4.17 12.98
C PRO A 52 -12.60 -4.84 14.35
N SER A 53 -12.77 -6.16 14.48
CA SER A 53 -12.51 -6.86 15.74
C SER A 53 -11.02 -6.95 16.05
N GLY A 54 -10.17 -7.13 15.03
CA GLY A 54 -8.72 -7.09 15.17
C GLY A 54 -8.25 -5.73 15.66
N LEU A 55 -8.67 -4.64 15.02
CA LEU A 55 -8.36 -3.28 15.49
C LEU A 55 -8.84 -3.05 16.94
N ARG A 56 -10.03 -3.52 17.30
CA ARG A 56 -10.52 -3.43 18.67
C ARG A 56 -9.63 -4.18 19.67
N LEU A 57 -9.21 -5.40 19.34
CA LEU A 57 -8.34 -6.19 20.22
C LEU A 57 -6.95 -5.57 20.34
N LEU A 58 -6.41 -4.99 19.27
CA LEU A 58 -5.10 -4.35 19.27
C LEU A 58 -5.00 -3.12 20.20
N LYS A 59 -6.13 -2.59 20.70
CA LYS A 59 -6.13 -1.53 21.72
C LYS A 59 -5.56 -2.02 23.06
N ASP A 60 -5.83 -3.28 23.41
CA ASP A 60 -5.51 -3.84 24.72
C ASP A 60 -4.59 -5.09 24.65
N HIS A 61 -4.34 -5.60 23.44
CA HIS A 61 -3.60 -6.86 23.22
C HIS A 61 -2.45 -6.71 22.23
N SER A 62 -1.47 -7.60 22.36
CA SER A 62 -0.44 -7.77 21.33
C SER A 62 -1.03 -8.32 20.04
N ALA A 63 -0.33 -8.16 18.91
CA ALA A 63 -0.75 -8.76 17.64
C ALA A 63 -0.90 -10.29 17.75
N ALA A 64 -0.02 -10.96 18.49
CA ALA A 64 -0.07 -12.41 18.70
C ALA A 64 -1.29 -12.84 19.52
N ASP A 65 -1.62 -12.12 20.58
CA ASP A 65 -2.79 -12.41 21.41
C ASP A 65 -4.09 -12.13 20.65
N ALA A 66 -4.18 -11.00 19.94
CA ALA A 66 -5.32 -10.67 19.10
C ALA A 66 -5.53 -11.73 18.00
N LEU A 67 -4.46 -12.16 17.33
CA LEU A 67 -4.49 -13.25 16.36
C LEU A 67 -5.05 -14.53 16.98
N LYS A 68 -4.53 -14.94 18.13
CA LYS A 68 -4.95 -16.16 18.83
C LYS A 68 -6.44 -16.11 19.19
N ILE A 69 -6.92 -14.98 19.71
CA ILE A 69 -8.33 -14.79 20.06
C ILE A 69 -9.22 -14.94 18.81
N LEU A 70 -8.90 -14.24 17.72
CA LEU A 70 -9.69 -14.30 16.48
C LEU A 70 -9.70 -15.69 15.85
N ILE A 71 -8.53 -16.34 15.76
CA ILE A 71 -8.37 -17.64 15.10
C ILE A 71 -8.97 -18.78 15.92
N SER A 72 -8.84 -18.76 17.25
CA SER A 72 -9.43 -19.80 18.12
C SER A 72 -10.95 -19.78 18.12
N GLY A 73 -11.56 -18.60 17.93
CA GLY A 73 -13.00 -18.41 17.84
C GLY A 73 -13.64 -18.74 16.49
N ASP A 74 -12.85 -19.03 15.43
CA ASP A 74 -13.37 -19.29 14.09
C ASP A 74 -13.25 -20.79 13.74
N SER A 75 -14.39 -21.45 13.56
CA SER A 75 -14.44 -22.85 13.09
C SER A 75 -13.89 -23.01 11.68
N GLY A 76 -13.91 -21.95 10.87
CA GLY A 76 -13.35 -21.88 9.52
C GLY A 76 -11.88 -21.47 9.47
N ARG A 77 -11.16 -21.41 10.60
CA ARG A 77 -9.77 -20.91 10.71
C ARG A 77 -8.79 -21.46 9.68
N GLU A 78 -8.97 -22.72 9.26
CA GLU A 78 -8.08 -23.37 8.31
C GLU A 78 -8.23 -22.84 6.87
N ARG A 79 -9.30 -22.10 6.57
CA ARG A 79 -9.52 -21.42 5.29
C ARG A 79 -9.19 -19.93 5.34
N ARG A 80 -8.80 -19.42 6.51
CA ARG A 80 -8.51 -17.99 6.73
C ARG A 80 -7.02 -17.71 6.54
N GLN A 81 -6.74 -16.50 6.11
CA GLN A 81 -5.40 -15.91 6.20
C GLN A 81 -5.54 -14.53 6.83
N LEU A 82 -4.77 -14.27 7.89
CA LEU A 82 -4.91 -13.08 8.73
C LEU A 82 -3.51 -12.60 9.14
N ALA A 83 -3.26 -11.30 9.04
CA ALA A 83 -2.04 -10.68 9.56
C ALA A 83 -2.39 -9.39 10.32
N LEU A 84 -1.66 -9.11 11.39
CA LEU A 84 -1.82 -7.93 12.24
C LEU A 84 -0.45 -7.34 12.59
N VAL A 85 -0.41 -6.02 12.76
CA VAL A 85 0.70 -5.31 13.43
C VAL A 85 0.10 -4.42 14.52
N ASP A 86 0.61 -4.55 15.75
CA ASP A 86 0.15 -3.77 16.90
C ASP A 86 0.79 -2.37 16.98
N SER A 87 0.36 -1.58 17.97
CA SER A 87 0.85 -0.22 18.19
C SER A 87 2.33 -0.12 18.57
N ARG A 88 2.97 -1.25 18.90
CA ARG A 88 4.40 -1.34 19.23
C ARG A 88 5.22 -1.93 18.08
N GLY A 89 4.60 -2.25 16.95
CA GLY A 89 5.24 -2.86 15.81
C GLY A 89 5.42 -4.37 15.91
N ASN A 90 4.80 -5.05 16.87
CA ASN A 90 4.84 -6.52 16.88
C ASN A 90 3.89 -7.03 15.80
N ALA A 91 4.40 -7.88 14.93
CA ALA A 91 3.63 -8.48 13.85
C ALA A 91 3.26 -9.94 14.17
N ALA A 92 2.09 -10.39 13.73
CA ALA A 92 1.66 -11.77 13.83
C ALA A 92 0.78 -12.15 12.63
N ALA A 93 0.89 -13.39 12.15
CA ALA A 93 0.10 -13.87 11.02
C ALA A 93 -0.31 -15.34 11.18
N HIS A 94 -1.40 -15.69 10.50
CA HIS A 94 -1.93 -17.04 10.38
C HIS A 94 -2.22 -17.34 8.91
N THR A 95 -1.87 -18.54 8.47
CA THR A 95 -2.29 -19.10 7.19
C THR A 95 -2.83 -20.49 7.45
N GLY A 96 -4.14 -20.65 7.28
CA GLY A 96 -4.79 -21.93 7.49
C GLY A 96 -4.36 -22.97 6.46
N LYS A 97 -4.35 -24.25 6.86
CA LYS A 97 -3.84 -25.34 6.01
C LYS A 97 -4.73 -25.68 4.81
N GLU A 98 -5.97 -25.18 4.80
CA GLU A 98 -6.93 -25.32 3.69
C GLU A 98 -6.92 -24.10 2.75
N CYS A 99 -6.03 -23.12 2.97
CA CYS A 99 -5.80 -22.07 1.99
C CYS A 99 -5.21 -22.68 0.70
N ILE A 100 -5.77 -22.28 -0.44
CA ILE A 100 -5.42 -22.86 -1.73
C ILE A 100 -3.94 -22.53 -2.08
N TYR A 101 -3.19 -23.57 -2.44
CA TYR A 101 -1.75 -23.53 -2.70
C TYR A 101 -1.37 -22.70 -3.94
N TYR A 102 -0.24 -21.98 -3.96
CA TYR A 102 0.67 -21.75 -2.84
C TYR A 102 0.07 -20.76 -1.83
N ALA A 103 0.18 -21.07 -0.54
CA ALA A 103 -0.27 -20.19 0.54
C ALA A 103 0.75 -20.15 1.67
N GLY A 104 1.08 -18.96 2.15
CA GLY A 104 2.05 -18.77 3.23
C GLY A 104 2.16 -17.32 3.67
N HIS A 105 3.00 -17.08 4.66
CA HIS A 105 3.33 -15.76 5.18
C HIS A 105 4.77 -15.73 5.72
N ILE A 106 5.34 -14.53 5.81
CA ILE A 106 6.60 -14.23 6.49
C ILE A 106 6.33 -13.07 7.44
N VAL A 107 6.71 -13.25 8.71
CA VAL A 107 6.67 -12.20 9.73
C VAL A 107 8.08 -11.67 9.92
N GLY A 108 8.26 -10.35 9.80
CA GLY A 108 9.52 -9.65 10.03
C GLY A 108 9.39 -8.61 11.15
N ASP A 109 10.44 -7.81 11.35
CA ASP A 109 10.40 -6.73 12.33
C ASP A 109 9.50 -5.59 11.83
N GLY A 110 8.37 -5.37 12.49
CA GLY A 110 7.42 -4.33 12.12
C GLY A 110 6.52 -4.67 10.93
N PHE A 111 6.56 -5.88 10.37
CA PHE A 111 5.72 -6.22 9.21
C PHE A 111 5.34 -7.70 9.12
N SER A 112 4.31 -7.99 8.32
CA SER A 112 4.03 -9.32 7.78
C SER A 112 3.64 -9.21 6.31
N VAL A 113 4.12 -10.16 5.51
CA VAL A 113 3.72 -10.36 4.11
C VAL A 113 3.06 -11.73 3.98
N GLN A 114 1.99 -11.81 3.20
CA GLN A 114 1.18 -13.02 3.11
C GLN A 114 0.51 -13.14 1.76
N GLY A 115 0.23 -14.36 1.35
CA GLY A 115 -0.64 -14.59 0.19
C GLY A 115 -1.13 -16.02 0.04
N ASN A 116 -2.12 -16.18 -0.84
CA ASN A 116 -2.73 -17.47 -1.20
C ASN A 116 -2.94 -17.56 -2.72
N ILE A 117 -2.96 -18.79 -3.25
CA ILE A 117 -3.02 -19.12 -4.68
C ILE A 117 -1.84 -18.49 -5.46
N LEU A 118 -0.68 -18.32 -4.80
CA LEU A 118 0.48 -17.66 -5.39
C LEU A 118 1.20 -18.53 -6.41
N GLY A 119 1.99 -17.88 -7.27
CA GLY A 119 2.92 -18.55 -8.20
C GLY A 119 3.95 -19.46 -7.51
N GLY A 120 4.27 -19.19 -6.24
CA GLY A 120 5.14 -19.99 -5.39
C GLY A 120 5.62 -19.19 -4.18
N GLU A 121 6.52 -19.80 -3.39
CA GLU A 121 7.10 -19.18 -2.19
C GLU A 121 7.88 -17.89 -2.49
N GLN A 122 8.55 -17.83 -3.64
CA GLN A 122 9.33 -16.69 -4.08
C GLN A 122 8.52 -15.38 -4.11
N VAL A 123 7.19 -15.47 -4.24
CA VAL A 123 6.29 -14.32 -4.21
C VAL A 123 6.30 -13.63 -2.84
N ILE A 124 6.19 -14.38 -1.74
CA ILE A 124 6.24 -13.78 -0.38
C ILE A 124 7.67 -13.41 0.01
N GLN A 125 8.68 -14.18 -0.44
CA GLN A 125 10.09 -13.85 -0.20
C GLN A 125 10.49 -12.52 -0.84
N SER A 126 10.02 -12.23 -2.06
CA SER A 126 10.32 -10.95 -2.72
C SER A 126 9.64 -9.77 -2.04
N MET A 127 8.42 -9.95 -1.52
CA MET A 127 7.76 -8.95 -0.67
C MET A 127 8.54 -8.67 0.61
N ALA A 128 8.95 -9.72 1.32
CA ALA A 128 9.71 -9.59 2.57
C ALA A 128 11.01 -8.82 2.35
N LYS A 129 11.74 -9.14 1.28
CA LYS A 129 12.99 -8.44 0.92
C LYS A 129 12.82 -6.93 0.73
N VAL A 130 11.69 -6.48 0.17
CA VAL A 130 11.39 -5.04 0.05
C VAL A 130 11.13 -4.43 1.41
N MET A 131 10.37 -5.13 2.27
CA MET A 131 9.98 -4.63 3.59
C MET A 131 11.13 -4.58 4.60
N GLU A 132 12.12 -5.47 4.46
CA GLU A 132 13.36 -5.48 5.24
C GLU A 132 14.21 -4.21 5.03
N ASN A 133 14.08 -3.55 3.87
CA ASN A 133 14.69 -2.25 3.67
C ASN A 133 13.78 -1.14 4.23
N ASN A 134 14.26 -0.41 5.23
CA ASN A 134 13.53 0.67 5.90
C ASN A 134 13.97 2.08 5.48
N SER A 135 14.81 2.24 4.44
CA SER A 135 15.25 3.56 3.98
C SER A 135 14.15 4.38 3.31
N GLU A 136 13.17 3.69 2.72
CA GLU A 136 12.08 4.31 1.96
C GLU A 136 10.83 4.54 2.82
N PRO A 137 10.02 5.58 2.53
CA PRO A 137 8.75 5.81 3.19
C PRO A 137 7.81 4.59 3.15
N LEU A 138 7.00 4.41 4.18
CA LEU A 138 6.08 3.26 4.31
C LEU A 138 5.19 3.06 3.08
N GLU A 139 4.61 4.13 2.56
CA GLU A 139 3.75 4.13 1.37
C GLU A 139 4.45 3.64 0.10
N PHE A 140 5.75 3.85 0.01
CA PHE A 140 6.58 3.32 -1.07
C PHE A 140 6.77 1.82 -0.86
N ARG A 141 7.29 1.43 0.31
CA ARG A 141 7.61 0.03 0.63
C ARG A 141 6.40 -0.89 0.46
N LEU A 142 5.23 -0.48 0.93
CA LEU A 142 3.99 -1.26 0.81
C LEU A 142 3.65 -1.61 -0.64
N VAL A 143 3.64 -0.62 -1.54
CA VAL A 143 3.27 -0.85 -2.94
C VAL A 143 4.38 -1.57 -3.71
N TYR A 144 5.64 -1.26 -3.43
CA TYR A 144 6.76 -1.92 -4.11
C TYR A 144 6.98 -3.36 -3.63
N ALA A 145 6.55 -3.71 -2.41
CA ALA A 145 6.45 -5.10 -1.99
C ALA A 145 5.44 -5.84 -2.87
N LEU A 146 4.24 -5.27 -3.09
CA LEU A 146 3.26 -5.85 -4.01
C LEU A 146 3.81 -5.97 -5.45
N LYS A 147 4.53 -4.95 -5.92
CA LYS A 147 5.14 -4.97 -7.26
C LYS A 147 6.20 -6.07 -7.40
N ALA A 148 7.03 -6.27 -6.38
CA ALA A 148 8.00 -7.36 -6.34
C ALA A 148 7.30 -8.73 -6.36
N ALA A 149 6.20 -8.88 -5.61
CA ALA A 149 5.37 -10.09 -5.64
C ALA A 149 4.81 -10.37 -7.05
N GLU A 150 4.22 -9.37 -7.71
CA GLU A 150 3.70 -9.48 -9.07
C GLU A 150 4.78 -9.96 -10.05
N GLY A 151 5.98 -9.37 -9.99
CA GLY A 151 7.12 -9.78 -10.82
C GLY A 151 7.69 -11.16 -10.49
N SER A 152 7.37 -11.72 -9.33
CA SER A 152 7.84 -13.04 -8.87
C SER A 152 6.82 -14.18 -9.07
N GLY A 153 5.72 -13.88 -9.77
CA GLY A 153 4.67 -14.84 -10.11
C GLY A 153 3.29 -14.48 -9.55
N GLY A 154 3.24 -13.58 -8.58
CA GLY A 154 2.03 -12.96 -8.03
C GLY A 154 0.82 -13.89 -7.92
N ASP A 155 -0.29 -13.37 -8.44
CA ASP A 155 -1.61 -13.96 -8.44
C ASP A 155 -1.76 -14.84 -9.74
N ARG A 156 -1.67 -16.18 -9.66
CA ARG A 156 -1.79 -17.17 -10.79
C ARG A 156 -2.98 -17.07 -11.78
N ARG A 157 -4.21 -16.84 -11.31
CA ARG A 157 -5.44 -16.47 -12.07
C ARG A 157 -5.37 -15.08 -12.77
N GLY A 158 -4.34 -14.24 -12.54
CA GLY A 158 -4.18 -12.93 -13.19
C GLY A 158 -4.37 -11.71 -12.28
N ARG A 159 -4.67 -10.55 -12.85
CA ARG A 159 -4.72 -9.25 -12.15
C ARG A 159 -6.11 -8.63 -12.21
N GLN A 160 -6.52 -7.86 -11.20
CA GLN A 160 -7.78 -7.13 -11.23
C GLN A 160 -7.82 -5.86 -10.38
N SER A 161 -7.53 -5.97 -9.08
CA SER A 161 -7.66 -4.83 -8.16
C SER A 161 -6.47 -4.75 -7.21
N ALA A 162 -6.24 -3.56 -6.67
CA ALA A 162 -5.23 -3.30 -5.66
C ALA A 162 -5.63 -2.10 -4.79
N ALA A 163 -5.13 -2.05 -3.56
CA ALA A 163 -5.39 -0.94 -2.65
C ALA A 163 -4.23 -0.71 -1.68
N ILE A 164 -4.16 0.52 -1.17
CA ILE A 164 -3.26 0.93 -0.08
C ILE A 164 -4.04 1.79 0.91
N LEU A 165 -3.85 1.49 2.20
CA LEU A 165 -4.32 2.28 3.32
C LEU A 165 -3.11 2.57 4.23
N VAL A 166 -2.84 3.85 4.50
CA VAL A 166 -1.81 4.29 5.45
C VAL A 166 -2.43 5.31 6.40
N VAL A 167 -2.22 5.11 7.69
CA VAL A 167 -2.68 6.02 8.76
C VAL A 167 -1.48 6.67 9.43
N SER A 168 -1.60 7.98 9.65
CA SER A 168 -0.56 8.84 10.21
C SER A 168 -1.22 10.02 10.92
N GLN A 169 -0.63 10.48 12.02
CA GLN A 169 -1.04 11.71 12.69
C GLN A 169 -0.39 12.93 12.06
N ASP A 170 0.89 12.82 11.67
CA ASP A 170 1.68 13.95 11.19
C ASP A 170 1.51 14.19 9.68
N ARG A 171 1.00 13.17 8.97
CA ARG A 171 0.70 13.22 7.53
C ARG A 171 -0.77 12.93 7.23
N GLU A 172 -1.70 13.24 8.13
CA GLU A 172 -3.12 13.10 7.80
C GLU A 172 -3.52 14.05 6.66
N PHE A 173 -4.34 13.56 5.73
CA PHE A 173 -4.81 14.33 4.59
C PHE A 173 -5.75 15.45 5.02
N GLU A 174 -6.84 15.06 5.69
CA GLU A 174 -7.78 16.00 6.31
C GLU A 174 -7.60 15.98 7.82
N VAL A 175 -7.69 17.16 8.44
CA VAL A 175 -7.52 17.32 9.88
C VAL A 175 -8.53 16.46 10.63
N GLY A 176 -8.03 15.60 11.53
CA GLY A 176 -8.85 14.67 12.31
C GLY A 176 -9.16 13.34 11.62
N SER A 177 -8.79 13.15 10.35
CA SER A 177 -9.03 11.88 9.63
C SER A 177 -8.09 10.76 10.05
N LYS A 178 -6.86 11.10 10.48
CA LYS A 178 -5.74 10.17 10.71
C LYS A 178 -5.36 9.30 9.51
N LYS A 179 -5.94 9.56 8.34
CA LYS A 179 -5.66 8.85 7.09
C LYS A 179 -4.67 9.67 6.29
N PHE A 180 -3.51 9.08 6.01
CA PHE A 180 -2.54 9.67 5.10
C PHE A 180 -2.83 9.28 3.65
N ILE A 181 -3.12 8.00 3.41
CA ILE A 181 -3.44 7.46 2.09
C ILE A 181 -4.58 6.45 2.26
N ASP A 182 -5.60 6.53 1.39
CA ASP A 182 -6.66 5.53 1.27
C ASP A 182 -7.09 5.49 -0.20
N ILE A 183 -6.40 4.66 -0.99
CA ILE A 183 -6.49 4.65 -2.46
C ILE A 183 -6.77 3.24 -2.95
N HIS A 184 -7.79 3.12 -3.78
CA HIS A 184 -8.23 1.86 -4.35
C HIS A 184 -8.23 1.91 -5.87
N VAL A 185 -7.80 0.82 -6.50
CA VAL A 185 -8.03 0.51 -7.92
C VAL A 185 -8.94 -0.71 -7.95
N GLU A 186 -10.20 -0.48 -8.27
CA GLU A 186 -11.25 -1.49 -8.07
C GLU A 186 -11.31 -2.55 -9.18
N ASP A 187 -11.01 -2.15 -10.42
CA ASP A 187 -10.91 -3.03 -11.60
C ASP A 187 -9.97 -2.41 -12.65
N HIS A 188 -8.85 -3.06 -12.93
CA HIS A 188 -7.89 -2.64 -13.95
C HIS A 188 -7.06 -3.82 -14.43
N VAL A 189 -6.61 -3.78 -15.69
CA VAL A 189 -5.74 -4.83 -16.28
C VAL A 189 -4.33 -4.83 -15.67
N ASN A 190 -3.87 -3.66 -15.20
CA ASN A 190 -2.59 -3.45 -14.51
C ASN A 190 -2.83 -2.67 -13.21
N PRO A 191 -3.44 -3.27 -12.17
CA PRO A 191 -3.94 -2.53 -11.02
C PRO A 191 -2.83 -1.97 -10.15
N LEU A 192 -1.66 -2.63 -10.06
CA LEU A 192 -0.53 -2.12 -9.28
C LEU A 192 0.15 -0.92 -9.94
N ASP A 193 0.32 -0.93 -11.26
CA ASP A 193 0.87 0.24 -11.97
C ASP A 193 -0.06 1.43 -11.84
N GLU A 194 -1.37 1.19 -11.91
CA GLU A 194 -2.37 2.24 -11.70
C GLU A 194 -2.39 2.73 -10.24
N LEU A 195 -2.25 1.82 -9.26
CA LEU A 195 -2.14 2.21 -7.86
C LEU A 195 -0.91 3.07 -7.60
N ILE A 196 0.23 2.72 -8.21
CA ILE A 196 1.47 3.53 -8.15
C ILE A 196 1.22 4.92 -8.76
N ARG A 197 0.58 4.97 -9.93
CA ARG A 197 0.26 6.24 -10.60
C ARG A 197 -0.63 7.13 -9.74
N ILE A 198 -1.73 6.60 -9.20
CA ILE A 198 -2.67 7.36 -8.37
C ILE A 198 -2.03 7.74 -7.03
N ARG A 199 -1.22 6.86 -6.41
CA ARG A 199 -0.45 7.21 -5.20
C ARG A 199 0.52 8.37 -5.47
N ASN A 200 1.24 8.34 -6.58
CA ASN A 200 2.16 9.42 -6.94
C ASN A 200 1.40 10.72 -7.19
N LEU A 201 0.26 10.67 -7.88
CA LEU A 201 -0.64 11.82 -8.05
C LEU A 201 -1.09 12.36 -6.68
N TRP A 202 -1.56 11.50 -5.79
CA TRP A 202 -1.99 11.85 -4.43
C TRP A 202 -0.89 12.57 -3.62
N LEU A 203 0.29 11.95 -3.56
CA LEU A 203 1.44 12.54 -2.86
C LEU A 203 1.82 13.87 -3.48
N THR A 204 1.83 13.95 -4.81
CA THR A 204 2.18 15.16 -5.54
C THR A 204 1.20 16.29 -5.27
N THR A 205 -0.11 16.03 -5.35
CA THR A 205 -1.14 17.05 -5.20
C THR A 205 -1.28 17.53 -3.75
N PHE A 206 -1.11 16.66 -2.75
CA PHE A 206 -1.48 17.00 -1.36
C PHE A 206 -0.30 17.05 -0.37
N PHE A 207 0.84 16.44 -0.71
CA PHE A 207 1.95 16.25 0.23
C PHE A 207 3.32 16.66 -0.30
N ASP A 208 3.46 16.96 -1.59
CA ASP A 208 4.71 17.49 -2.13
C ASP A 208 4.93 18.89 -1.58
N ARG A 209 5.94 19.02 -0.74
CA ARG A 209 6.35 20.29 -0.13
C ARG A 209 7.82 20.58 -0.40
N GLU A 210 8.49 19.72 -1.17
CA GLU A 210 9.90 19.87 -1.50
C GLU A 210 10.04 20.39 -2.94
N PHE A 211 10.32 21.69 -3.06
CA PHE A 211 10.62 22.31 -4.34
C PHE A 211 12.10 22.20 -4.68
N VAL A 212 12.39 21.72 -5.89
CA VAL A 212 13.72 21.71 -6.48
C VAL A 212 13.83 22.75 -7.59
N PRO A 213 15.02 23.31 -7.87
CA PRO A 213 15.21 24.16 -9.04
C PRO A 213 14.83 23.44 -10.33
N LEU A 214 14.35 24.17 -11.33
CA LEU A 214 14.14 23.59 -12.65
C LEU A 214 15.44 22.96 -13.16
N PRO A 215 15.41 21.71 -13.65
CA PRO A 215 16.61 21.00 -14.03
C PRO A 215 17.18 21.53 -15.36
N SER A 216 18.43 21.19 -15.65
CA SER A 216 19.10 21.65 -16.89
C SER A 216 18.42 21.15 -18.18
N ASP A 217 17.65 20.06 -18.10
CA ASP A 217 16.88 19.49 -19.20
C ASP A 217 15.46 20.06 -19.33
N TRP A 218 15.13 21.15 -18.62
CA TRP A 218 13.77 21.72 -18.59
C TRP A 218 13.18 21.99 -19.97
N ALA A 219 13.95 22.53 -20.92
CA ALA A 219 13.48 22.78 -22.28
C ALA A 219 13.00 21.49 -23.00
N GLN A 220 13.58 20.33 -22.68
CA GLN A 220 13.15 19.05 -23.24
C GLN A 220 11.83 18.59 -22.61
N ILE A 221 11.66 18.82 -21.31
CA ILE A 221 10.41 18.57 -20.58
C ILE A 221 9.29 19.44 -21.16
N GLU A 222 9.53 20.74 -21.35
CA GLU A 222 8.56 21.64 -22.00
C GLU A 222 8.18 21.17 -23.40
N GLN A 223 9.16 20.70 -24.18
CA GLN A 223 8.88 20.19 -25.52
C GLN A 223 8.02 18.92 -25.49
N LYS A 224 8.27 18.00 -24.55
CA LYS A 224 7.42 16.82 -24.35
C LYS A 224 5.99 17.21 -23.99
N VAL A 225 5.83 18.13 -23.04
CA VAL A 225 4.51 18.63 -22.63
C VAL A 225 3.76 19.27 -23.80
N ARG A 226 4.45 20.02 -24.67
CA ARG A 226 3.87 20.54 -25.92
C ARG A 226 3.40 19.45 -26.88
N ARG A 227 4.12 18.35 -26.98
CA ARG A 227 3.70 17.20 -27.82
C ARG A 227 2.46 16.49 -27.28
N LEU A 228 2.17 16.63 -25.99
CA LEU A 228 0.93 16.13 -25.38
C LEU A 228 -0.27 17.08 -25.62
N GLY A 229 -0.05 18.22 -26.29
CA GLY A 229 -1.11 19.19 -26.61
C GLY A 229 -1.26 20.32 -25.61
N TYR A 230 -0.41 20.40 -24.58
CA TYR A 230 -0.43 21.50 -23.62
C TYR A 230 0.53 22.62 -24.03
N PRO A 231 0.12 23.89 -24.00
CA PRO A 231 0.96 25.00 -24.49
C PRO A 231 2.20 25.26 -23.61
N SER A 232 2.15 24.94 -22.32
CA SER A 232 3.25 25.05 -21.37
C SER A 232 3.14 24.02 -20.23
N VAL A 233 4.18 23.91 -19.41
CA VAL A 233 4.19 23.02 -18.24
C VAL A 233 3.24 23.52 -17.14
N GLU A 234 3.06 24.83 -17.02
CA GLU A 234 2.10 25.46 -16.12
C GLU A 234 0.67 25.11 -16.52
N MET A 235 0.33 25.19 -17.81
CA MET A 235 -1.00 24.80 -18.30
C MET A 235 -1.23 23.29 -18.14
N TRP A 236 -0.21 22.46 -18.37
CA TRP A 236 -0.27 21.04 -18.04
C TRP A 236 -0.52 20.81 -16.55
N ALA A 237 0.19 21.53 -15.69
CA ALA A 237 0.05 21.41 -14.25
C ALA A 237 -1.35 21.81 -13.79
N GLU A 238 -1.88 22.94 -14.25
CA GLU A 238 -3.26 23.38 -13.96
C GLU A 238 -4.30 22.32 -14.39
N HIS A 239 -4.17 21.76 -15.59
CA HIS A 239 -5.10 20.72 -16.07
C HIS A 239 -5.01 19.41 -15.28
N ASN A 240 -3.90 19.16 -14.57
CA ASN A 240 -3.65 17.95 -13.82
C ASN A 240 -3.66 18.18 -12.29
N ASN A 241 -4.10 19.36 -11.81
CA ASN A 241 -4.12 19.77 -10.40
C ASN A 241 -2.73 19.75 -9.73
N PHE A 242 -1.73 20.25 -10.46
CA PHE A 242 -0.35 20.46 -10.00
C PHE A 242 0.06 21.94 -10.07
N ASP A 243 -0.87 22.85 -10.29
CA ASP A 243 -0.63 24.30 -10.37
C ASP A 243 0.13 24.82 -9.14
N GLN A 244 -0.17 24.28 -7.95
CA GLN A 244 0.54 24.64 -6.72
C GLN A 244 1.98 24.11 -6.65
N ASN A 245 2.40 23.23 -7.56
CA ASN A 245 3.71 22.59 -7.55
C ASN A 245 4.71 23.20 -8.54
N ILE A 246 4.36 24.32 -9.17
CA ILE A 246 5.29 25.09 -10.00
C ILE A 246 5.35 26.50 -9.43
N ASP A 247 6.52 26.90 -8.95
CA ASP A 247 6.69 28.20 -8.31
C ASP A 247 8.04 28.83 -8.69
N HIS A 248 8.00 30.01 -9.33
CA HIS A 248 9.15 30.90 -9.54
C HIS A 248 10.50 30.21 -9.90
N GLY A 249 10.51 29.36 -10.93
CA GLY A 249 11.74 28.67 -11.37
C GLY A 249 12.11 27.44 -10.52
N LYS A 250 11.14 26.92 -9.78
CA LYS A 250 11.20 25.64 -9.07
C LYS A 250 9.98 24.80 -9.41
N ILE A 251 10.10 23.50 -9.13
CA ILE A 251 9.06 22.51 -9.31
C ILE A 251 9.06 21.56 -8.12
N GLY A 252 7.87 21.11 -7.69
CA GLY A 252 7.72 20.04 -6.71
C GLY A 252 8.46 18.79 -7.19
N LYS A 253 9.26 18.19 -6.32
CA LYS A 253 10.14 17.07 -6.66
C LYS A 253 9.37 15.90 -7.27
N LEU A 254 8.21 15.56 -6.72
CA LEU A 254 7.37 14.47 -7.23
C LEU A 254 6.70 14.85 -8.56
N THR A 255 6.33 16.12 -8.72
CA THR A 255 5.82 16.66 -9.99
C THR A 255 6.87 16.53 -11.10
N LEU A 256 8.15 16.80 -10.80
CA LEU A 256 9.24 16.63 -11.74
C LEU A 256 9.46 15.16 -12.11
N GLU A 257 9.38 14.24 -11.14
CA GLU A 257 9.47 12.81 -11.39
C GLU A 257 8.33 12.31 -12.29
N LEU A 258 7.10 12.80 -12.07
CA LEU A 258 5.96 12.50 -12.93
C LEU A 258 6.19 13.01 -14.36
N LEU A 259 6.64 14.25 -14.54
CA LEU A 259 6.95 14.81 -15.87
C LEU A 259 8.00 14.00 -16.62
N ARG A 260 8.95 13.39 -15.92
CA ARG A 260 9.98 12.54 -16.54
C ARG A 260 9.45 11.20 -17.05
N GLN A 261 8.32 10.73 -16.51
CA GLN A 261 7.67 9.48 -16.90
C GLN A 261 6.77 9.62 -18.14
N ILE A 262 6.46 10.84 -18.55
CA ILE A 262 5.68 11.16 -19.75
C ILE A 262 6.61 11.34 -20.98
#